data_AF-A0A7J4VE78-F1
#
_entry.id   AF-A0A7J4VE78-F1
#
_cell.length_a   1.000
_cell.length_b   1.000
_cell.length_c   1.000
_cell.angle_alpha   90.00
_cell.angle_beta   90.00
_cell.angle_gamma   90.00
#
_symmetry.space_group_name_H-M   'P 1'
#
loop_
_entity.id
_entity.type
_entity.pdbx_description
1 polymer ?
#
loop_
_entity_poly.entity_id
_entity_poly.type
_entity_poly.pdbx_seq_one_letter_code
_entity_poly.pdbx_strand_id
1 'polypeptide(L)'
;GKEDLEKVYLFGEKGSRFLLENLEKRVDPDEKSPLFAGILSTIFPGAGRIYTGDYGEAAASMLLTGIFGYLAYSNFIDGYPRSGIIFSSIALFFNAGNIYGSVLSAKTYNREAKERTEKEFYDYYYGEKPLPPPLEIVEEE
;
A
#
# COMPACT_ATOMS: atom_id res chain seq x y z
N GLY A 1 2.75 26.01 -19.65
CA GLY A 1 3.05 26.97 -20.74
C GLY A 1 4.54 27.06 -20.96
N LYS A 2 5.01 27.79 -21.99
CA LYS A 2 6.46 27.98 -22.24
C LYS A 2 7.21 28.59 -21.04
N GLU A 3 6.53 29.41 -20.23
CA GLU A 3 7.08 29.98 -18.98
C GLU A 3 7.35 28.93 -17.88
N ASP A 4 6.49 27.92 -17.75
CA ASP A 4 6.69 26.86 -16.74
C ASP A 4 7.93 26.02 -17.07
N LEU A 5 8.17 25.80 -18.37
CA LEU A 5 9.37 25.12 -18.85
C LEU A 5 10.63 25.95 -18.55
N GLU A 6 10.57 27.27 -18.70
CA GLU A 6 11.70 28.17 -18.41
C GLU A 6 12.03 28.21 -16.90
N LYS A 7 11.01 28.19 -16.04
CA LYS A 7 11.19 28.03 -14.58
C LYS A 7 11.76 26.67 -14.21
N VAL A 8 11.40 25.61 -14.92
CA VAL A 8 12.02 24.30 -14.75
C VAL A 8 13.50 24.32 -15.13
N TYR A 9 13.91 25.07 -16.15
CA TYR A 9 15.33 25.23 -16.55
C TYR A 9 16.19 26.03 -15.55
N LEU A 10 15.60 26.87 -14.69
CA LEU A 10 16.30 27.59 -13.61
C LEU A 10 16.95 26.64 -12.57
N PHE A 11 16.56 25.36 -12.55
CA PHE A 11 17.08 24.33 -11.65
C PHE A 11 18.26 23.52 -12.21
N GLY A 12 18.68 23.80 -13.45
CA GLY A 12 19.64 22.98 -14.19
C GLY A 12 19.07 21.59 -14.54
N GLU A 13 19.67 20.89 -15.50
CA GLU A 13 19.11 19.66 -16.08
C GLU A 13 18.76 18.59 -15.01
N LYS A 14 19.58 18.48 -13.96
CA LYS A 14 19.35 17.52 -12.86
C LYS A 14 18.15 17.90 -11.99
N GLY A 15 18.05 19.17 -11.57
CA GLY A 15 16.94 19.64 -10.74
C GLY A 15 15.61 19.65 -11.51
N SER A 16 15.65 20.03 -12.80
CA SER A 16 14.49 19.92 -13.69
C SER A 16 13.96 18.50 -13.77
N ARG A 17 14.85 17.51 -13.99
CA ARG A 17 14.47 16.09 -14.05
C ARG A 17 13.91 15.59 -12.72
N PHE A 18 14.54 15.95 -11.61
CA PHE A 18 14.07 15.59 -10.27
C PHE A 18 12.66 16.12 -10.00
N LEU A 19 12.41 17.40 -10.30
CA LEU A 19 11.10 18.02 -10.11
C LEU A 19 10.03 17.36 -10.98
N LEU A 20 10.34 17.08 -12.25
CA LEU A 20 9.40 16.40 -13.15
C LEU A 20 9.05 15.00 -12.64
N GLU A 21 10.03 14.21 -12.22
CA GLU A 21 9.81 12.86 -11.67
C GLU A 21 8.99 12.90 -10.38
N ASN A 22 9.30 13.83 -9.47
CA ASN A 22 8.57 13.97 -8.21
C ASN A 22 7.14 14.48 -8.43
N LEU A 23 6.92 15.37 -9.41
CA LEU A 23 5.60 15.82 -9.83
C LEU A 23 4.78 14.69 -10.47
N GLU A 24 5.38 13.90 -11.35
CA GLU A 24 4.72 12.74 -11.97
C GLU A 24 4.22 11.76 -10.89
N LYS A 25 5.08 11.40 -9.93
CA LYS A 25 4.70 10.55 -8.78
C LYS A 25 3.58 11.12 -7.91
N ARG A 26 3.37 12.45 -7.91
CA ARG A 26 2.29 13.12 -7.14
C ARG A 26 1.00 13.29 -7.93
N VAL A 27 1.09 13.48 -9.25
CA VAL A 27 -0.05 13.65 -10.14
C VAL A 27 -0.69 12.31 -10.49
N ASP A 28 0.12 11.28 -10.70
CA ASP A 28 -0.32 9.92 -11.02
C ASP A 28 0.44 8.89 -10.17
N PRO A 29 0.11 8.78 -8.86
CA PRO A 29 0.75 7.80 -7.99
C PRO A 29 0.35 6.36 -8.36
N ASP A 30 1.32 5.44 -8.37
CA ASP A 30 1.05 3.98 -8.45
C ASP A 30 0.41 3.49 -7.15
N GLU A 31 -0.89 3.73 -7.02
CA GLU A 31 -1.70 3.29 -5.89
C GLU A 31 -2.23 1.87 -6.07
N LYS A 32 -2.26 1.13 -4.96
CA LYS A 32 -2.91 -0.17 -4.87
C LYS A 32 -4.36 0.01 -4.44
N SER A 33 -5.27 -0.69 -5.10
CA SER A 33 -6.71 -0.62 -4.81
C SER A 33 -7.05 -1.42 -3.54
N PRO A 34 -7.58 -0.76 -2.47
CA PRO A 34 -7.94 -1.47 -1.24
C PRO A 34 -9.10 -2.45 -1.44
N LEU A 35 -10.08 -2.08 -2.30
CA LEU A 35 -11.20 -2.95 -2.63
C LEU A 35 -10.71 -4.22 -3.34
N PHE A 36 -9.81 -4.05 -4.32
CA PHE A 36 -9.25 -5.18 -5.06
C PHE A 36 -8.44 -6.10 -4.13
N ALA A 37 -7.64 -5.53 -3.24
CA ALA A 37 -6.92 -6.30 -2.21
C ALA A 37 -7.88 -7.12 -1.32
N GLY A 38 -9.00 -6.53 -0.89
CA GLY A 38 -10.02 -7.24 -0.11
C GLY A 38 -10.69 -8.38 -0.87
N ILE A 39 -11.05 -8.17 -2.14
CA ILE A 39 -11.67 -9.18 -3.00
C ILE A 39 -10.71 -10.35 -3.22
N LEU A 40 -9.44 -10.08 -3.52
CA LEU A 40 -8.42 -11.13 -3.68
C LEU A 40 -8.32 -12.00 -2.43
N SER A 41 -8.28 -11.39 -1.25
CA SER A 41 -8.20 -12.11 0.02
C SER A 41 -9.45 -12.89 0.40
N THR A 42 -10.60 -12.56 -0.19
CA THR A 42 -11.83 -13.36 -0.02
C THR A 42 -11.73 -14.68 -0.79
N ILE A 43 -11.11 -14.66 -1.97
CA ILE A 43 -10.91 -15.85 -2.81
C ILE A 43 -9.79 -16.72 -2.23
N PHE A 44 -8.67 -16.10 -1.87
CA PHE A 44 -7.51 -16.81 -1.35
C PHE A 44 -6.89 -16.05 -0.17
N PRO A 45 -6.86 -16.64 1.04
CA PRO A 45 -6.32 -15.98 2.23
C PRO A 45 -4.89 -15.46 1.99
N GLY A 46 -4.69 -14.16 2.15
CA GLY A 46 -3.40 -13.50 1.98
C GLY A 46 -3.11 -12.96 0.57
N ALA A 47 -3.94 -13.24 -0.44
CA ALA A 47 -3.68 -12.77 -1.81
C ALA A 47 -3.69 -11.23 -1.94
N GLY A 48 -4.55 -10.53 -1.21
CA GLY A 48 -4.54 -9.07 -1.15
C GLY A 48 -3.28 -8.49 -0.50
N ARG A 49 -2.65 -9.23 0.41
CA ARG A 49 -1.37 -8.86 1.02
C ARG A 49 -0.18 -9.14 0.10
N ILE A 50 -0.25 -10.21 -0.71
CA ILE A 50 0.73 -10.43 -1.80
C ILE A 50 0.68 -9.28 -2.81
N TYR A 51 -0.52 -8.83 -3.18
CA TYR A 51 -0.72 -7.70 -4.09
C TYR A 51 -0.05 -6.40 -3.62
N THR A 52 0.04 -6.17 -2.31
CA THR A 52 0.66 -4.99 -1.70
C THR A 52 2.12 -5.22 -1.30
N GLY A 53 2.68 -6.41 -1.54
CA GLY A 53 4.06 -6.77 -1.19
C GLY A 53 4.28 -7.19 0.27
N ASP A 54 3.21 -7.37 1.03
CA ASP A 54 3.24 -7.75 2.44
C ASP A 54 3.27 -9.29 2.61
N TYR A 55 4.38 -9.90 2.19
CA TYR A 55 4.52 -11.36 2.11
C TYR A 55 4.51 -12.07 3.46
N GLY A 56 5.04 -11.43 4.51
CA GLY A 56 5.09 -12.02 5.85
C GLY A 56 3.69 -12.21 6.42
N GLU A 57 2.88 -11.16 6.32
CA GLU A 57 1.48 -11.17 6.73
C GLU A 57 0.62 -12.04 5.81
N ALA A 58 0.94 -12.13 4.50
CA ALA A 58 0.28 -13.07 3.59
C ALA A 58 0.52 -14.55 3.99
N ALA A 59 1.75 -14.90 4.35
CA ALA A 59 2.09 -16.25 4.79
C ALA A 59 1.37 -16.60 6.10
N ALA A 60 1.32 -15.66 7.06
CA ALA A 60 0.57 -15.84 8.30
C ALA A 60 -0.93 -16.07 8.03
N SER A 61 -1.53 -15.27 7.15
CA SER A 61 -2.94 -15.41 6.74
C SER A 61 -3.24 -16.80 6.16
N MET A 62 -2.38 -17.28 5.26
CA MET A 62 -2.52 -18.59 4.62
C MET A 62 -2.35 -19.74 5.62
N LEU A 63 -1.34 -19.67 6.49
CA LEU A 63 -1.07 -20.69 7.49
C LEU A 63 -2.21 -20.81 8.51
N LEU A 64 -2.62 -19.69 9.13
CA LEU A 64 -3.65 -19.71 10.15
C LEU A 64 -4.99 -20.19 9.58
N THR A 65 -5.43 -19.57 8.48
CA THR A 65 -6.71 -19.95 7.85
C THR A 65 -6.66 -21.37 7.30
N GLY A 66 -5.53 -21.79 6.74
CA GLY A 66 -5.32 -23.14 6.21
C GLY A 66 -5.34 -24.21 7.29
N ILE A 67 -4.63 -24.00 8.40
CA ILE A 67 -4.62 -24.94 9.53
C ILE A 67 -6.03 -25.11 10.10
N PHE A 68 -6.73 -24.02 10.40
CA PHE A 68 -8.08 -24.12 10.96
C PHE A 68 -9.11 -24.63 9.95
N GLY A 69 -8.97 -24.29 8.66
CA GLY A 69 -9.80 -24.83 7.59
C GLY A 69 -9.60 -26.35 7.43
N TYR A 70 -8.35 -26.82 7.50
CA TYR A 70 -8.04 -28.25 7.47
C TYR A 70 -8.62 -28.98 8.69
N LEU A 71 -8.44 -28.43 9.90
CA LEU A 71 -9.00 -29.01 11.13
C LEU A 71 -10.54 -29.06 11.08
N ALA A 72 -11.18 -28.02 10.55
CA ALA A 72 -12.63 -28.01 10.36
C ALA A 72 -13.05 -29.14 9.42
N TYR A 73 -12.41 -29.22 8.25
CA TYR A 73 -12.68 -30.25 7.24
C TYR A 73 -12.50 -31.67 7.80
N SER A 74 -11.36 -31.96 8.44
CA SER A 74 -11.08 -33.28 9.00
C SER A 74 -12.10 -33.67 10.06
N ASN A 75 -12.47 -32.76 10.96
CA ASN A 75 -13.45 -33.06 12.01
C ASN A 75 -14.86 -33.32 11.48
N PHE A 76 -15.27 -32.70 10.37
CA PHE A 76 -16.55 -33.04 9.74
C PHE A 76 -16.53 -34.43 9.10
N ILE A 77 -15.43 -34.80 8.45
CA ILE A 77 -15.25 -36.13 7.84
C ILE A 77 -15.17 -37.22 8.91
N ASP A 78 -14.49 -36.96 10.03
CA ASP A 78 -14.28 -37.92 11.12
C ASP A 78 -15.50 -38.05 12.06
N GLY A 79 -16.61 -37.35 11.78
CA GLY A 79 -17.84 -37.45 12.58
C GLY A 79 -17.84 -36.64 13.88
N TYR A 80 -17.00 -35.61 13.98
CA TYR A 80 -16.91 -34.67 15.10
C TYR A 80 -17.48 -33.27 14.75
N PRO A 81 -18.79 -33.13 14.50
CA PRO A 81 -19.38 -31.89 13.99
C PRO A 81 -19.26 -30.71 14.95
N ARG A 82 -19.25 -30.94 16.26
CA ARG A 82 -19.04 -29.88 17.26
C ARG A 82 -17.66 -29.23 17.11
N SER A 83 -16.62 -30.05 17.02
CA SER A 83 -15.26 -29.58 16.77
C SER A 83 -15.14 -28.93 15.39
N GLY A 84 -15.77 -29.52 14.36
CA GLY A 84 -15.84 -28.95 13.02
C GLY A 84 -16.38 -27.52 13.02
N ILE A 85 -17.52 -27.28 13.68
CA ILE A 85 -18.12 -25.94 13.82
C ILE A 85 -17.19 -24.97 14.55
N ILE A 86 -16.53 -25.41 15.63
CA ILE A 86 -15.57 -24.58 16.37
C ILE A 86 -14.43 -24.14 15.45
N PHE A 87 -13.78 -25.08 14.75
CA PHE A 87 -12.67 -24.75 13.86
C PHE A 87 -13.10 -23.95 12.63
N SER A 88 -14.30 -24.19 12.08
CA SER A 88 -14.86 -23.35 11.02
C SER A 88 -15.07 -21.91 11.47
N SER A 89 -15.56 -21.71 12.70
CA SER A 89 -15.77 -20.37 13.26
C SER A 89 -14.43 -19.64 13.42
N ILE A 90 -13.39 -20.35 13.88
CA ILE A 90 -12.04 -19.80 13.99
C ILE A 90 -11.47 -19.46 12.61
N ALA A 91 -11.58 -20.38 11.64
CA ALA A 91 -11.12 -20.14 10.28
C ALA A 91 -11.82 -18.93 9.64
N LEU A 92 -13.14 -18.79 9.85
CA LEU A 92 -13.92 -17.64 9.37
C LEU A 92 -13.47 -16.34 10.04
N PHE A 93 -13.23 -16.36 11.34
CA PHE A 93 -12.72 -15.20 12.08
C PHE A 93 -11.37 -14.73 11.51
N PHE A 94 -10.42 -15.64 11.32
CA PHE A 94 -9.14 -15.31 10.71
C PHE A 94 -9.29 -14.84 9.27
N ASN A 95 -10.17 -15.45 8.47
CA ASN A 95 -10.39 -15.03 7.09
C ASN A 95 -10.97 -13.60 7.00
N ALA A 96 -11.92 -13.26 7.88
CA ALA A 96 -12.45 -11.90 7.98
C ALA A 96 -11.35 -10.90 8.37
N GLY A 97 -10.50 -11.27 9.33
CA GLY A 97 -9.32 -10.49 9.71
C GLY A 97 -8.35 -10.28 8.53
N ASN A 98 -8.13 -11.31 7.71
CA ASN A 98 -7.26 -11.24 6.53
C ASN A 98 -7.82 -10.30 5.46
N ILE A 99 -9.13 -10.33 5.19
CA ILE A 99 -9.78 -9.42 4.24
C ILE A 99 -9.59 -7.97 4.71
N TYR A 100 -9.92 -7.69 5.97
CA TYR A 100 -9.73 -6.36 6.55
C TYR A 100 -8.24 -5.93 6.53
N GLY A 101 -7.34 -6.82 6.93
CA GLY A 101 -5.90 -6.60 6.91
C GLY A 101 -5.35 -6.34 5.52
N SER A 102 -5.95 -6.91 4.47
CA SER A 102 -5.55 -6.69 3.07
C SER A 102 -5.97 -5.31 2.57
N VAL A 103 -7.19 -4.89 2.92
CA VAL A 103 -7.66 -3.52 2.66
C VAL A 103 -6.74 -2.51 3.36
N LEU A 104 -6.36 -2.79 4.61
CA LEU A 104 -5.47 -1.92 5.36
C LEU A 104 -4.05 -1.91 4.77
N SER A 105 -3.52 -3.07 4.37
CA SER A 105 -2.21 -3.18 3.72
C SER A 105 -2.13 -2.33 2.45
N ALA A 106 -3.19 -2.29 1.64
CA ALA A 106 -3.23 -1.42 0.45
C ALA A 106 -3.24 0.07 0.81
N LYS A 107 -4.00 0.47 1.83
CA LYS A 107 -3.99 1.85 2.32
C LYS A 107 -2.62 2.25 2.88
N THR A 108 -1.98 1.35 3.63
CA THR A 108 -0.64 1.55 4.17
C THR A 108 0.38 1.70 3.04
N TYR A 109 0.33 0.83 2.03
CA TYR A 109 1.19 0.92 0.84
C TYR A 109 1.08 2.29 0.17
N ASN A 110 -0.14 2.77 -0.09
CA ASN A 110 -0.36 4.06 -0.75
C ASN A 110 0.16 5.22 0.11
N ARG A 111 -0.08 5.16 1.43
CA ARG A 111 0.44 6.16 2.38
C ARG A 111 1.97 6.18 2.40
N GLU A 112 2.61 5.03 2.50
CA GLU A 112 4.07 4.91 2.52
C GLU A 112 4.69 5.36 1.19
N ALA A 113 4.02 5.11 0.06
CA ALA A 113 4.47 5.61 -1.23
C ALA A 113 4.45 7.14 -1.30
N LYS A 114 3.41 7.77 -0.74
CA LYS A 114 3.30 9.23 -0.62
C LYS A 114 4.37 9.80 0.32
N GLU A 115 4.51 9.23 1.52
CA GLU A 115 5.51 9.65 2.51
C GLU A 115 6.94 9.54 1.96
N ARG A 116 7.24 8.47 1.21
CA ARG A 116 8.54 8.29 0.55
C ARG A 116 8.80 9.38 -0.49
N THR A 117 7.81 9.69 -1.34
CA THR A 117 7.93 10.74 -2.36
C THR A 117 8.14 12.12 -1.73
N GLU A 118 7.46 12.39 -0.62
CA GLU A 118 7.60 13.62 0.17
C GLU A 118 8.98 13.72 0.82
N LYS A 119 9.45 12.64 1.44
CA LYS A 119 10.79 12.56 2.03
C LYS A 119 11.88 12.75 0.96
N GLU A 120 11.77 12.10 -0.19
CA GLU A 120 12.69 12.28 -1.32
C GLU A 120 12.78 13.75 -1.76
N PHE A 121 11.63 14.44 -1.82
CA PHE A 121 11.57 15.87 -2.14
C PHE A 121 12.34 16.73 -1.11
N TYR A 122 12.07 16.53 0.17
CA TYR A 122 12.72 17.30 1.23
C TYR A 122 14.21 16.99 1.37
N ASP A 123 14.61 15.72 1.24
CA ASP A 123 16.01 15.31 1.28
C ASP A 123 16.79 15.97 0.13
N TYR A 124 16.20 16.08 -1.07
CA TYR A 124 16.81 16.81 -2.19
C TYR A 124 16.86 18.33 -1.92
N TYR A 125 15.75 18.92 -1.49
CA TYR A 125 15.61 20.37 -1.27
C TYR A 125 16.56 20.91 -0.19
N TYR A 126 16.76 20.15 0.90
CA TYR A 126 17.62 20.56 2.01
C TYR A 126 19.05 20.00 1.94
N GLY A 127 19.29 18.96 1.14
CA GLY A 127 20.58 18.25 1.06
C GLY A 127 21.49 18.71 -0.09
N GLU A 128 20.95 19.02 -1.27
CA GLU A 128 21.71 19.63 -2.37
C GLU A 128 21.47 21.15 -2.37
N LYS A 129 22.54 21.95 -2.51
CA LYS A 129 22.61 23.44 -2.40
C LYS A 129 21.24 24.14 -2.33
N PRO A 130 20.98 24.94 -1.27
CA PRO A 130 19.67 25.49 -1.00
C PRO A 130 19.16 26.19 -2.25
N LEU A 131 18.04 25.69 -2.78
CA LEU A 131 17.27 26.45 -3.74
C LEU A 131 16.96 27.79 -3.07
N PRO A 132 17.14 28.92 -3.78
CA PRO A 132 16.64 30.18 -3.25
C PRO A 132 15.17 29.95 -2.86
N PRO A 133 14.74 30.42 -1.69
CA PRO A 133 13.36 30.21 -1.24
C PRO A 133 12.42 30.62 -2.37
N PRO A 134 11.29 29.92 -2.55
CA PRO A 134 10.27 30.36 -3.50
C PRO A 134 10.03 31.84 -3.24
N LEU A 135 10.10 32.67 -4.29
CA LEU A 135 9.69 34.07 -4.19
C LEU A 135 8.34 34.05 -3.48
N GLU A 136 8.23 34.78 -2.37
CA GLU A 136 7.00 34.88 -1.57
C GLU A 136 5.82 34.90 -2.53
N ILE A 137 4.91 33.94 -2.37
CA ILE A 137 3.64 33.99 -3.08
C ILE A 137 2.98 35.23 -2.50
N VAL A 138 3.12 36.36 -3.19
CA VAL A 138 2.36 37.56 -2.90
C VAL A 138 0.92 37.13 -3.14
N GLU A 139 0.19 36.89 -2.05
CA GLU A 139 -1.27 36.83 -2.11
C GLU A 139 -1.70 38.17 -2.69
N GLU A 140 -2.06 38.20 -3.97
CA GLU A 140 -2.72 39.36 -4.56
C GLU A 140 -4.06 39.53 -3.84
N GLU A 141 -4.13 40.54 -2.96
CA GLU A 141 -5.36 41.02 -2.29
C GLU A 141 -6.45 41.44 -3.29
#